data_AF-A0A660TC74-F1
#
_entry.id   AF-A0A660TC74-F1
#
_cell.length_a   1.000
_cell.length_b   1.000
_cell.length_c   1.000
_cell.angle_alpha   90.00
_cell.angle_beta   90.00
_cell.angle_gamma   90.00
#
_symmetry.space_group_name_H-M   'P 1'
#
loop_
_entity.id
_entity.type
_entity.pdbx_description
1 polymer ?
#
loop_
_entity_poly.entity_id
_entity_poly.type
_entity_poly.pdbx_seq_one_letter_code
_entity_poly.pdbx_strand_id
1 'polypeptide(L)'
;VYPKSWAPFAAMEKRTDLYSAGDDEGIKALEQELLAQNGQHKDWECTEDLMSKTKEGKALYMHCLPADISGVSCEHGEVESEVFDSFRKDTYRQAGYKPYIIAAAVFLAKFKDPVKKLRDLFNRGTKRVF
;
A
#
# COMPACT_ATOMS: atom_id res chain seq x y z
N VAL A 1 -8.45 9.93 -0.88
CA VAL A 1 -7.90 9.68 0.47
C VAL A 1 -6.95 8.49 0.41
N TYR A 2 -5.97 8.41 1.31
CA TYR A 2 -5.04 7.28 1.40
C TYR A 2 -4.88 6.86 2.87
N PRO A 3 -5.82 6.09 3.42
CA PRO A 3 -5.75 5.57 4.78
C PRO A 3 -5.00 4.23 4.78
N LYS A 4 -3.87 4.17 5.46
CA LYS A 4 -3.08 2.95 5.69
C LYS A 4 -2.40 3.06 7.04
N SER A 5 -2.36 1.97 7.81
CA SER A 5 -1.67 1.95 9.10
C SER A 5 -0.15 1.84 8.95
N TRP A 6 0.60 2.39 9.91
CA TRP A 6 2.04 2.20 10.06
C TRP A 6 2.44 2.21 11.54
N ALA A 7 3.51 1.50 11.89
CA ALA A 7 4.07 1.55 13.24
C ALA A 7 4.84 2.86 13.47
N PRO A 8 4.86 3.42 14.70
CA PRO A 8 5.66 4.60 15.03
C PRO A 8 7.14 4.39 14.70
N PHE A 9 7.80 5.42 14.15
CA PHE A 9 9.21 5.35 13.74
C PHE A 9 10.13 4.91 14.89
N ALA A 10 9.98 5.51 16.08
CA ALA A 10 10.78 5.18 17.26
C ALA A 10 10.61 3.71 17.69
N ALA A 11 9.43 3.13 17.52
CA ALA A 11 9.20 1.71 17.79
C ALA A 11 9.92 0.82 16.78
N MET A 12 9.99 1.24 15.51
CA MET A 12 10.74 0.53 14.48
C MET A 12 12.25 0.61 14.69
N GLU A 13 12.78 1.71 15.22
CA GLU A 13 14.18 1.81 15.66
C GLU A 13 14.46 0.80 16.77
N LYS A 14 13.65 0.82 17.84
CA LYS A 14 13.77 -0.14 18.96
C LYS A 14 13.67 -1.60 18.48
N ARG A 15 12.74 -1.90 17.56
CA ARG A 15 12.61 -3.23 16.95
C ARG A 15 13.88 -3.65 16.21
N THR A 16 14.54 -2.72 15.52
CA THR A 16 15.77 -2.98 14.77
C THR A 16 16.95 -3.28 15.71
N ASP A 17 17.05 -2.56 16.82
CA ASP A 17 18.07 -2.81 17.84
C ASP A 17 17.87 -4.17 18.51
N LEU A 18 16.64 -4.49 18.93
CA LEU A 18 16.30 -5.79 19.52
C LEU A 18 16.61 -6.95 18.56
N TYR A 19 16.22 -6.79 17.28
CA TYR A 19 16.50 -7.80 16.26
C TYR A 19 18.00 -7.99 16.02
N SER A 20 18.76 -6.89 16.00
CA SER A 20 20.21 -6.93 15.81
C SER A 20 20.94 -7.57 17.00
N ALA A 21 20.36 -7.50 18.20
CA ALA A 21 20.83 -8.19 19.40
C ALA A 21 20.38 -9.66 19.49
N GLY A 22 19.47 -10.12 18.62
CA GLY A 22 18.86 -11.45 18.69
C GLY A 22 17.86 -11.61 19.85
N ASP A 23 17.27 -10.51 20.33
CA ASP A 23 16.35 -10.50 21.47
C ASP A 23 14.89 -10.73 21.02
N ASP A 24 14.54 -11.99 20.79
CA ASP A 24 13.19 -12.41 20.39
C ASP A 24 12.14 -12.14 21.48
N GLU A 25 12.51 -12.19 22.77
CA GLU A 25 11.61 -11.90 23.88
C GLU A 25 11.26 -10.41 23.95
N GLY A 26 12.27 -9.56 23.79
CA GLY A 26 12.10 -8.12 23.69
C GLY A 26 11.23 -7.71 22.50
N ILE A 27 11.38 -8.37 21.34
CA ILE A 27 10.52 -8.13 20.17
C ILE A 27 9.07 -8.48 20.48
N LYS A 28 8.80 -9.66 21.07
CA LYS A 28 7.43 -10.05 21.44
C LYS A 28 6.81 -9.07 22.41
N ALA A 29 7.57 -8.60 23.40
CA ALA A 29 7.10 -7.60 24.36
C ALA A 29 6.75 -6.27 23.67
N LEU A 30 7.61 -5.80 22.77
CA LEU A 30 7.36 -4.59 21.97
C LEU A 30 6.13 -4.74 21.08
N GLU A 31 5.94 -5.88 20.43
CA GLU A 31 4.77 -6.13 19.57
C GLU A 31 3.46 -6.11 20.37
N GLN A 32 3.45 -6.65 21.59
CA GLN A 32 2.27 -6.56 22.48
C GLN A 32 1.98 -5.13 22.92
N GLU A 33 3.02 -4.34 23.25
CA GLU A 33 2.89 -2.92 23.56
C GLU A 33 2.23 -2.15 22.40
N LEU A 34 2.70 -2.39 21.17
CA LEU A 34 2.17 -1.75 19.96
C LEU A 34 0.74 -2.19 19.63
N LEU A 35 0.38 -3.45 19.84
CA LEU A 35 -1.00 -3.93 19.68
C LEU A 35 -1.94 -3.23 20.67
N ALA A 36 -1.52 -3.10 21.93
CA ALA A 36 -2.30 -2.40 22.95
C ALA A 36 -2.44 -0.90 22.64
N GLN A 37 -1.37 -0.26 22.16
CA GLN A 37 -1.38 1.13 21.73
C GLN A 37 -2.34 1.35 20.54
N ASN A 38 -2.21 0.56 19.48
CA ASN A 38 -3.07 0.67 18.29
C ASN A 38 -4.53 0.34 18.61
N GLY A 39 -4.77 -0.54 19.59
CA GLY A 39 -6.11 -0.87 20.08
C GLY A 39 -6.89 0.32 20.65
N GLN A 40 -6.21 1.43 21.00
CA GLN A 40 -6.84 2.67 21.45
C GLN A 40 -7.33 3.57 20.30
N HIS A 41 -6.99 3.23 19.05
CA HIS A 41 -7.26 4.02 17.85
C HIS A 41 -8.07 3.25 16.81
N LYS A 42 -8.92 2.32 17.25
CA LYS A 42 -9.81 1.54 16.36
C LYS A 42 -10.83 2.40 15.61
N ASP A 43 -11.04 3.64 16.05
CA ASP A 43 -11.87 4.65 15.37
C ASP A 43 -11.23 5.17 14.07
N TRP A 44 -9.97 4.83 13.78
CA TRP A 44 -9.22 5.25 12.59
C TRP A 44 -9.47 4.31 11.41
N GLU A 45 -10.75 4.17 11.05
CA GLU A 45 -11.22 3.36 9.94
C GLU A 45 -11.77 4.26 8.82
N CYS A 46 -11.50 3.92 7.57
CA CYS A 46 -12.09 4.60 6.42
C CYS A 46 -13.54 4.15 6.18
N THR A 47 -14.48 4.83 6.83
CA THR A 47 -15.92 4.54 6.75
C THR A 47 -16.65 5.33 5.68
N GLU A 48 -17.87 4.91 5.31
CA GLU A 48 -18.77 5.68 4.43
C GLU A 48 -19.05 7.09 4.97
N ASP A 49 -19.23 7.21 6.28
CA ASP A 49 -19.43 8.49 6.96
C ASP A 49 -18.25 9.44 6.76
N LEU A 50 -17.01 8.95 6.83
CA LEU A 50 -15.84 9.76 6.52
C LEU A 50 -15.73 10.07 5.03
N MET A 51 -16.04 9.11 4.16
CA MET A 51 -16.03 9.30 2.71
C MET A 51 -17.05 10.37 2.28
N SER A 52 -18.22 10.44 2.90
CA SER A 52 -19.26 11.45 2.64
C SER A 52 -18.78 12.88 2.90
N LYS A 53 -17.83 13.07 3.82
CA LYS A 53 -17.24 14.37 4.18
C LYS A 53 -16.14 14.81 3.21
N THR A 54 -15.75 13.95 2.28
CA THR A 54 -14.74 14.29 1.27
C THR A 54 -15.33 15.19 0.18
N LYS A 55 -14.47 15.68 -0.73
CA LYS A 55 -14.92 16.51 -1.87
C LYS A 55 -15.97 15.75 -2.68
N GLU A 56 -17.18 16.31 -2.73
CA GLU A 56 -18.35 15.72 -3.41
C GLU A 56 -18.74 14.33 -2.87
N GLY A 57 -18.31 13.96 -1.66
CA GLY A 57 -18.59 12.67 -1.04
C GLY A 57 -17.99 11.45 -1.76
N LYS A 58 -17.04 11.66 -2.69
CA LYS A 58 -16.55 10.63 -3.61
C LYS A 58 -15.06 10.77 -3.93
N ALA A 59 -14.27 11.30 -2.99
CA ALA A 59 -12.83 11.36 -3.20
C ALA A 59 -12.29 9.96 -3.54
N LEU A 60 -11.34 9.89 -4.49
CA LEU A 60 -10.72 8.64 -4.88
C LEU A 60 -10.08 7.97 -3.64
N TYR A 61 -10.58 6.80 -3.27
CA TYR A 61 -9.92 5.94 -2.28
C TYR A 61 -8.72 5.25 -2.94
N MET A 62 -7.57 5.29 -2.26
CA MET A 62 -6.33 4.66 -2.70
C MET A 62 -5.76 3.81 -1.58
N HIS A 63 -5.27 2.62 -1.92
CA HIS A 63 -4.56 1.74 -0.99
C HIS A 63 -3.58 0.84 -1.75
N CYS A 64 -2.45 0.48 -1.16
CA CYS A 64 -1.40 -0.29 -1.86
C CYS A 64 -1.70 -1.78 -2.02
N LEU A 65 -2.67 -2.30 -1.27
CA LEU A 65 -3.03 -3.72 -1.14
C LEU A 65 -1.92 -4.59 -0.49
N PRO A 66 -2.31 -5.62 0.30
CA PRO A 66 -3.67 -5.87 0.81
C PRO A 66 -4.11 -4.76 1.78
N ALA A 67 -5.42 -4.54 1.87
CA ALA A 67 -6.05 -3.72 2.91
C ALA A 67 -6.59 -4.64 4.01
N ASP A 68 -6.59 -4.17 5.24
CA ASP A 68 -7.31 -4.81 6.32
C ASP A 68 -8.78 -4.35 6.26
N ILE A 69 -9.66 -5.23 5.80
CA ILE A 69 -11.08 -4.92 5.55
C ILE A 69 -11.91 -5.43 6.71
N SER A 70 -12.61 -4.52 7.39
CA SER A 70 -13.47 -4.84 8.53
C SER A 70 -14.58 -5.80 8.12
N GLY A 71 -14.80 -6.84 8.94
CA GLY A 71 -15.78 -7.89 8.69
C GLY A 71 -15.41 -8.88 7.58
N VAL A 72 -14.27 -8.72 6.91
CA VAL A 72 -13.82 -9.61 5.81
C VAL A 72 -12.48 -10.27 6.12
N SER A 73 -11.40 -9.48 6.23
CA SER A 73 -10.07 -10.03 6.54
C SER A 73 -9.73 -9.97 8.03
N CYS A 74 -10.45 -9.15 8.79
CA CYS A 74 -10.28 -8.94 10.23
C CYS A 74 -11.59 -8.40 10.84
N GLU A 75 -11.72 -8.46 12.16
CA GLU A 75 -12.89 -7.92 12.88
C GLU A 75 -12.97 -6.38 12.75
N HIS A 76 -11.83 -5.70 12.94
CA HIS A 76 -11.67 -4.25 12.79
C HIS A 76 -10.40 -3.97 11.97
N GLY A 77 -10.53 -3.17 10.92
CA GLY A 77 -9.47 -2.90 9.95
C GLY A 77 -9.32 -1.43 9.58
N GLU A 78 -8.72 -1.20 8.42
CA GLU A 78 -8.39 0.11 7.86
C GLU A 78 -9.56 0.74 7.08
N VAL A 79 -10.52 -0.08 6.62
CA VAL A 79 -11.59 0.35 5.70
C VAL A 79 -12.82 -0.56 5.83
N GLU A 80 -14.01 0.05 5.71
CA GLU A 80 -15.28 -0.69 5.63
C GLU A 80 -15.39 -1.47 4.30
N SER A 81 -16.10 -2.60 4.33
CA SER A 81 -16.26 -3.47 3.15
C SER A 81 -16.88 -2.73 1.95
N GLU A 82 -17.94 -1.95 2.17
CA GLU A 82 -18.66 -1.23 1.10
C GLU A 82 -17.81 -0.11 0.48
N VAL A 83 -17.01 0.59 1.29
CA VAL A 83 -16.03 1.56 0.79
C VAL A 83 -14.99 0.86 -0.07
N PHE A 84 -14.41 -0.24 0.41
CA PHE A 84 -13.41 -0.98 -0.37
C PHE A 84 -13.98 -1.50 -1.69
N ASP A 85 -15.16 -2.12 -1.67
CA ASP A 85 -15.77 -2.71 -2.86
C ASP A 85 -16.17 -1.65 -3.90
N SER A 86 -16.62 -0.47 -3.47
CA SER A 86 -16.92 0.68 -4.35
C SER A 86 -15.70 1.15 -5.15
N PHE A 87 -14.49 1.03 -4.59
CA PHE A 87 -13.23 1.47 -5.21
C PHE A 87 -12.30 0.33 -5.63
N ARG A 88 -12.76 -0.93 -5.55
CA ARG A 88 -11.94 -2.12 -5.83
C ARG A 88 -11.29 -2.11 -7.22
N LYS A 89 -12.03 -1.66 -8.24
CA LYS A 89 -11.48 -1.55 -9.60
C LYS A 89 -10.37 -0.51 -9.68
N ASP A 90 -10.52 0.60 -8.96
CA ASP A 90 -9.54 1.68 -8.93
C ASP A 90 -8.26 1.25 -8.22
N THR A 91 -8.35 0.56 -7.08
CA THR A 91 -7.17 0.06 -6.36
C THR A 91 -6.44 -1.04 -7.15
N TYR A 92 -7.16 -1.87 -7.90
CA TYR A 92 -6.54 -2.88 -8.77
C TYR A 92 -5.84 -2.23 -9.97
N ARG A 93 -6.46 -1.21 -10.56
CA ARG A 93 -5.84 -0.41 -11.62
C ARG A 93 -4.60 0.33 -11.08
N GLN A 94 -4.68 0.92 -9.89
CA GLN A 94 -3.56 1.55 -9.18
C GLN A 94 -2.38 0.56 -9.04
N ALA A 95 -2.63 -0.64 -8.53
CA ALA A 95 -1.60 -1.67 -8.37
C ALA A 95 -0.98 -2.09 -9.71
N GLY A 96 -1.78 -2.13 -10.78
CA GLY A 96 -1.36 -2.46 -12.14
C GLY A 96 -0.26 -1.55 -12.71
N TYR A 97 -0.07 -0.34 -12.17
CA TYR A 97 1.01 0.56 -12.61
C TYR A 97 2.39 0.18 -12.06
N LYS A 98 2.49 -0.52 -10.90
CA LYS A 98 3.77 -0.81 -10.24
C LYS A 98 4.78 -1.55 -11.13
N PRO A 99 4.40 -2.59 -11.90
CA PRO A 99 5.34 -3.26 -12.82
C PRO A 99 5.92 -2.31 -13.88
N TYR A 100 5.12 -1.39 -14.41
CA TYR A 100 5.57 -0.44 -15.43
C TYR A 100 6.50 0.64 -14.87
N ILE A 101 6.28 1.09 -13.64
CA ILE A 101 7.18 2.03 -12.96
C ILE A 101 8.56 1.39 -12.72
N ILE A 102 8.59 0.14 -12.26
CA ILE A 102 9.85 -0.61 -12.09
C ILE A 102 10.56 -0.78 -13.44
N ALA A 103 9.82 -1.18 -14.48
CA ALA A 103 10.37 -1.33 -15.82
C ALA A 103 10.94 0.00 -16.36
N ALA A 104 10.25 1.12 -16.14
CA ALA A 104 10.71 2.45 -16.54
C ALA A 104 12.00 2.84 -15.80
N ALA A 105 12.08 2.60 -14.48
CA ALA A 105 13.29 2.87 -13.70
C ALA A 105 14.50 2.08 -14.23
N VAL A 106 14.32 0.78 -14.50
CA VAL A 106 15.37 -0.06 -15.11
C VAL A 106 15.74 0.45 -16.50
N PHE A 107 14.75 0.81 -17.32
CA PHE A 107 14.96 1.27 -18.69
C PHE A 107 15.78 2.57 -18.74
N LEU A 108 15.45 3.54 -17.89
CA LEU A 108 16.18 4.81 -17.78
C LEU A 108 17.62 4.60 -17.26
N ALA A 109 17.83 3.64 -16.37
CA ALA A 109 19.17 3.31 -15.88
C ALA A 109 20.05 2.57 -16.91
N LYS A 110 19.44 1.87 -17.89
CA LYS A 110 20.16 1.01 -18.84
C LYS A 110 20.36 1.63 -20.23
N PHE A 111 19.55 2.60 -20.63
CA PHE A 111 19.63 3.20 -21.97
C PHE A 111 19.91 4.69 -21.89
N LYS A 112 21.06 5.11 -22.46
CA LYS A 112 21.46 6.52 -22.54
C LYS A 112 20.46 7.39 -23.30
N ASP A 113 19.85 6.84 -24.36
CA ASP A 113 18.80 7.51 -25.14
C ASP A 113 17.52 6.65 -25.11
N PRO A 114 16.69 6.82 -24.07
CA PRO A 114 15.47 6.03 -23.91
C PRO A 114 14.43 6.34 -25.00
N VAL A 115 14.41 7.56 -25.54
CA VAL A 115 13.47 7.97 -26.59
C VAL A 115 13.77 7.21 -27.88
N LYS A 116 15.03 7.19 -28.32
CA LYS A 116 15.43 6.40 -29.49
C LYS A 116 15.13 4.92 -29.28
N LYS A 117 15.46 4.37 -28.11
CA LYS A 117 15.22 2.95 -27.83
C LYS A 117 13.74 2.56 -27.91
N LEU A 118 12.84 3.39 -27.41
CA LEU A 118 11.39 3.15 -27.51
C LEU A 118 10.90 3.19 -28.96
N ARG A 119 11.38 4.14 -29.78
CA ARG A 119 11.06 4.20 -31.21
C ARG A 119 11.54 2.96 -31.96
N ASP A 120 12.75 2.49 -31.67
CA ASP A 120 13.30 1.27 -32.28
C ASP A 120 12.47 0.03 -31.93
N LEU A 121 11.98 -0.08 -30.69
CA LEU A 121 11.11 -1.18 -30.26
C LEU A 121 9.73 -1.11 -30.94
N PHE A 122 9.15 0.09 -31.04
CA PHE A 122 7.87 0.32 -31.70
C PHE A 122 7.94 -0.07 -33.19
N ASN A 123 8.96 0.42 -33.91
CA ASN A 123 9.14 0.15 -35.34
C ASN A 123 9.40 -1.34 -35.63
N ARG A 124 10.05 -2.05 -34.69
CA ARG A 124 10.28 -3.50 -34.83
C ARG A 124 9.00 -4.32 -34.77
N GLY A 125 7.97 -3.83 -34.06
CA GLY A 125 6.64 -4.45 -34.05
C GLY A 125 6.59 -5.91 -33.57
N THR A 126 7.54 -6.35 -32.74
CA THR A 126 7.58 -7.75 -32.28
C THR A 126 6.36 -8.07 -31.41
N LYS A 127 5.55 -9.06 -31.83
CA LYS A 127 4.37 -9.50 -31.08
C LYS A 127 4.79 -10.12 -29.74
N ARG A 128 4.07 -9.76 -28.66
CA ARG A 128 4.29 -10.31 -27.31
C ARG A 128 3.85 -11.77 -27.20
N VAL A 129 2.75 -12.15 -27.86
CA VAL A 129 2.16 -13.50 -27.86
C VAL A 129 1.86 -13.88 -29.32
N PHE A 130 2.12 -15.13 -29.68
CA PHE A 130 1.97 -15.68 -31.03
C PHE A 130 0.58 -16.27 -31.25
#